data_AF-A0A4R5W468-F1
#
_entry.id   AF-A0A4R5W468-F1
#
_cell.length_a   1.000
_cell.length_b   1.000
_cell.length_c   1.000
_cell.angle_alpha   90.00
_cell.angle_beta   90.00
_cell.angle_gamma   90.00
#
_symmetry.space_group_name_H-M   'P 1'
#
loop_
_entity.id
_entity.type
_entity.pdbx_description
1 polymer ?
#
loop_
_entity_poly.entity_id
_entity_poly.type
_entity_poly.pdbx_seq_one_letter_code
_entity_poly.pdbx_strand_id
1 'polypeptide(L)'
;MSSRTDLFDWLVRHFIATYFLMVTLFIVFGVLSLDLVKYFSANANYLLEYGVMALWDGGLLQLIGLLFNALFAVLAYLGFKLCEHALVERAAHHR
;
A
#
# COMPACT_ATOMS: atom_id res chain seq x y z
N MET A 1 -4.56 -13.01 -27.13
CA MET A 1 -3.46 -13.58 -26.32
C MET A 1 -3.03 -12.48 -25.36
N SER A 2 -3.21 -12.67 -24.06
CA SER A 2 -2.82 -11.67 -23.06
C SER A 2 -1.30 -11.53 -23.10
N SER A 3 -0.78 -10.36 -23.53
CA SER A 3 0.66 -10.09 -23.48
C SER A 3 1.08 -9.97 -22.03
N ARG A 4 1.52 -11.10 -21.47
CA ARG A 4 2.19 -11.16 -20.18
C ARG A 4 3.49 -10.34 -20.28
N THR A 5 3.76 -9.52 -19.28
CA THR A 5 4.97 -8.69 -19.25
C THR A 5 6.16 -9.50 -18.76
N ASP A 6 7.36 -9.19 -19.28
CA ASP A 6 8.61 -9.86 -18.88
C ASP A 6 8.84 -9.82 -17.35
N LEU A 7 8.37 -8.75 -16.71
CA LEU A 7 8.46 -8.55 -15.26
C LEU A 7 7.62 -9.60 -14.50
N PHE A 8 6.42 -9.92 -14.99
CA PHE A 8 5.57 -10.92 -14.38
C PHE A 8 6.14 -12.33 -14.56
N ASP A 9 6.68 -12.65 -15.74
CA ASP A 9 7.37 -13.93 -15.97
C ASP A 9 8.59 -14.11 -15.07
N TRP A 10 9.33 -13.03 -14.81
CA TRP A 10 10.43 -13.05 -13.85
C TRP A 10 9.95 -13.35 -12.42
N LEU A 11 8.85 -12.72 -11.97
CA LEU A 11 8.25 -12.98 -10.65
C LEU A 11 7.79 -14.43 -10.49
N VAL A 12 7.21 -15.02 -11.54
CA VAL A 12 6.80 -16.45 -11.51
C VAL A 12 8.03 -17.37 -11.42
N ARG A 13 9.12 -17.05 -12.12
CA ARG A 13 10.35 -17.86 -12.10
C ARG A 13 11.06 -17.83 -10.75
N HIS A 14 11.15 -16.67 -10.11
CA HIS A 14 11.94 -16.45 -8.89
C HIS A 14 11.11 -16.45 -7.60
N PHE A 15 10.46 -17.57 -7.29
CA PHE A 15 9.47 -17.66 -6.21
C PHE A 15 9.96 -17.18 -4.82
N ILE A 16 11.20 -17.47 -4.44
CA ILE A 16 11.74 -17.06 -3.14
C ILE A 16 11.83 -15.53 -3.06
N ALA A 17 12.36 -14.92 -4.13
CA ALA A 17 12.45 -13.46 -4.22
C ALA A 17 11.06 -12.82 -4.21
N THR A 18 10.11 -13.38 -4.98
CA THR A 18 8.72 -12.92 -5.04
C THR A 18 8.02 -13.04 -3.69
N TYR A 19 8.28 -14.09 -2.92
CA TYR A 19 7.74 -14.27 -1.57
C TYR A 19 8.27 -13.21 -0.60
N PHE A 20 9.58 -12.97 -0.56
CA PHE A 20 10.15 -11.92 0.31
C PHE A 20 9.69 -10.52 -0.09
N LEU A 21 9.58 -10.25 -1.40
CA LEU A 21 9.01 -9.01 -1.92
C LEU A 21 7.55 -8.84 -1.47
N MET A 22 6.73 -9.89 -1.58
CA MET A 22 5.34 -9.89 -1.14
C MET A 22 5.22 -9.55 0.35
N VAL A 23 6.00 -10.22 1.21
CA VAL A 23 6.01 -9.97 2.66
C VAL A 23 6.41 -8.53 2.97
N THR A 24 7.45 -8.03 2.30
CA THR A 24 7.92 -6.65 2.50
C THR A 24 6.84 -5.63 2.13
N LEU A 25 6.19 -5.82 0.97
CA LEU A 25 5.11 -4.95 0.52
C LEU A 25 3.89 -5.01 1.44
N PHE A 26 3.57 -6.19 1.98
CA PHE A 26 2.51 -6.36 2.97
C PHE A 26 2.80 -5.59 4.26
N ILE A 27 4.03 -5.68 4.78
CA ILE A 27 4.44 -4.94 5.99
C ILE A 27 4.35 -3.43 5.73
N VAL A 28 4.87 -2.94 4.60
CA VAL A 28 4.81 -1.52 4.23
C VAL A 28 3.36 -1.05 4.14
N PHE A 29 2.50 -1.80 3.45
CA PHE A 29 1.06 -1.51 3.37
C PHE A 29 0.42 -1.45 4.76
N GLY A 30 0.73 -2.41 5.63
CA GLY A 30 0.21 -2.47 6.99
C GLY A 30 0.62 -1.26 7.84
N VAL A 31 1.90 -0.90 7.85
CA VAL A 31 2.41 0.27 8.58
C VAL A 31 1.75 1.56 8.08
N LEU A 32 1.71 1.76 6.75
CA LEU A 32 1.09 2.95 6.16
C LEU A 32 -0.42 3.02 6.45
N SER A 33 -1.11 1.88 6.49
CA SER A 33 -2.54 1.82 6.81
C SER A 33 -2.80 2.19 8.29
N LEU A 34 -1.96 1.72 9.21
CA LEU A 34 -2.06 2.07 10.63
C LEU A 34 -1.80 3.57 10.84
N ASP A 35 -0.78 4.12 10.20
CA ASP A 35 -0.49 5.55 10.23
C ASP A 35 -1.65 6.36 9.65
N LEU A 36 -2.23 5.90 8.54
CA LEU A 36 -3.37 6.56 7.90
C LEU A 36 -4.54 6.69 8.87
N VAL A 37 -4.93 5.59 9.54
CA VAL A 37 -6.02 5.60 10.53
C VAL A 37 -5.68 6.52 11.70
N LYS A 38 -4.46 6.41 12.25
CA LYS A 38 -4.03 7.21 13.40
C LYS A 38 -4.07 8.71 13.11
N TYR A 39 -3.48 9.15 12.01
CA TYR A 39 -3.44 10.56 11.65
C TYR A 39 -4.80 11.08 11.21
N PHE A 40 -5.59 10.28 10.50
CA PHE A 40 -6.96 10.66 10.15
C PHE A 40 -7.80 10.92 11.40
N SER A 41 -7.80 10.00 12.37
CA SER A 41 -8.53 10.17 13.63
C SER A 41 -8.04 11.38 14.44
N ALA A 42 -6.72 11.62 14.47
CA ALA A 42 -6.17 12.80 15.15
C ALA A 42 -6.65 14.11 14.49
N ASN A 43 -6.63 14.19 13.16
CA ASN A 43 -7.08 15.36 12.42
C ASN A 43 -8.60 15.58 12.54
N ALA A 44 -9.39 14.49 12.52
CA ALA A 44 -10.83 14.58 12.70
C ALA A 44 -11.17 15.12 14.11
N ASN A 45 -10.53 14.60 15.15
CA ASN A 45 -10.72 15.09 16.52
C ASN A 45 -10.32 16.57 16.66
N TYR A 46 -9.17 16.95 16.09
CA TYR A 46 -8.70 18.34 16.12
C TYR A 46 -9.64 19.30 15.39
N LEU A 47 -10.19 18.89 14.24
CA LEU A 47 -11.19 19.67 13.51
C LEU A 47 -12.52 19.81 14.27
N LEU A 48 -12.93 18.76 14.99
CA LEU A 48 -14.13 18.80 15.84
C LEU A 48 -13.95 19.71 17.05
N GLU A 49 -12.75 19.76 17.63
CA GLU A 49 -12.46 20.55 18.83
C GLU A 49 -12.23 22.05 18.52
N TYR A 50 -11.55 22.38 17.42
CA TYR A 50 -11.12 23.76 17.11
C TYR A 50 -11.74 24.34 15.84
N GLY A 51 -12.59 23.58 15.14
CA GLY A 51 -13.33 24.04 13.97
C GLY A 51 -12.42 24.47 12.80
N VAL A 52 -12.85 25.46 12.03
CA VAL A 52 -12.13 25.91 10.81
C VAL A 52 -10.73 26.46 11.12
N MET A 53 -10.46 26.88 12.36
CA MET A 53 -9.15 27.36 12.78
C MET A 53 -8.08 26.27 12.67
N ALA A 54 -8.45 25.01 12.92
CA ALA A 54 -7.57 23.84 12.79
C ALA A 54 -7.04 23.59 11.37
N LEU A 55 -7.80 24.00 10.33
CA LEU A 55 -7.38 23.83 8.94
C LEU A 55 -6.22 24.77 8.58
N TRP A 56 -6.24 25.99 9.12
CA TRP A 56 -5.23 27.02 8.87
C TRP A 56 -3.95 26.78 9.67
N ASP A 57 -4.05 26.13 10.83
CA ASP A 57 -2.91 25.85 11.73
C ASP A 57 -2.14 24.56 11.37
N GLY A 58 -2.09 24.24 10.07
CA GLY A 58 -1.31 23.11 9.53
C GLY A 58 -2.10 21.83 9.27
N GLY A 59 -3.38 21.74 9.66
CA GLY A 59 -4.22 20.57 9.38
C GLY A 59 -4.37 20.26 7.88
N LEU A 60 -4.39 21.30 7.03
CA LEU A 60 -4.48 21.11 5.58
C LEU A 60 -3.20 20.47 4.98
N LEU A 61 -2.02 20.87 5.48
CA LEU A 61 -0.75 20.26 5.05
C LEU A 61 -0.68 18.81 5.51
N GLN A 62 -1.18 18.51 6.72
CA GLN A 62 -1.24 17.15 7.25
C GLN A 62 -2.20 16.25 6.45
N LEU A 63 -3.36 16.78 6.03
CA LEU A 63 -4.29 16.07 5.13
C LEU A 63 -3.65 15.75 3.78
N ILE A 64 -2.87 16.66 3.21
CA ILE A 64 -2.13 16.40 1.97
C ILE A 64 -1.10 15.28 2.18
N GLY A 65 -0.34 15.32 3.27
CA GLY A 65 0.59 14.24 3.64
C GLY A 65 -0.12 12.89 3.80
N LEU A 66 -1.32 12.90 4.37
CA LEU A 66 -2.17 11.72 4.53
C LEU A 66 -2.58 11.12 3.18
N LEU A 67 -2.94 11.96 2.21
CA LEU A 67 -3.25 11.54 0.84
C LEU A 67 -2.06 10.87 0.17
N PHE A 68 -0.86 11.43 0.31
CA PHE A 68 0.35 10.80 -0.21
C PHE A 68 0.60 9.43 0.45
N ASN A 69 0.47 9.31 1.77
CA ASN A 69 0.59 8.02 2.45
C ASN A 69 -0.45 7.01 1.97
N ALA A 70 -1.69 7.43 1.72
CA ALA A 70 -2.72 6.55 1.15
C ALA A 70 -2.34 6.05 -0.25
N LEU A 71 -1.83 6.94 -1.12
CA LEU A 71 -1.36 6.55 -2.46
C LEU A 71 -0.21 5.54 -2.38
N PHE A 72 0.77 5.77 -1.50
CA PHE A 72 1.85 4.82 -1.27
C PHE A 72 1.36 3.48 -0.72
N ALA A 73 0.38 3.48 0.19
CA ALA A 73 -0.23 2.26 0.70
C ALA A 73 -0.90 1.47 -0.44
N VAL A 74 -1.63 2.14 -1.32
CA VAL A 74 -2.26 1.50 -2.50
C VAL A 74 -1.21 0.92 -3.43
N LEU A 75 -0.12 1.63 -3.71
CA LEU A 75 0.97 1.10 -4.54
C LEU A 75 1.61 -0.16 -3.91
N ALA A 76 1.86 -0.14 -2.61
CA ALA A 76 2.36 -1.31 -1.88
C ALA A 76 1.37 -2.49 -1.95
N TYR A 77 0.08 -2.22 -1.78
CA TYR A 77 -0.99 -3.21 -1.89
C TYR A 77 -1.07 -3.83 -3.30
N LEU A 78 -1.02 -3.02 -4.35
CA LEU A 78 -1.04 -3.52 -5.72
C LEU A 78 0.19 -4.38 -6.03
N GLY A 79 1.37 -3.97 -5.57
CA GLY A 79 2.59 -4.78 -5.68
C GLY A 79 2.49 -6.10 -4.92
N PHE A 80 1.91 -6.08 -3.71
CA PHE A 80 1.62 -7.28 -2.93
C PHE A 80 0.70 -8.24 -3.71
N LYS A 81 -0.40 -7.74 -4.27
CA LYS A 81 -1.34 -8.54 -5.09
C LYS A 81 -0.68 -9.09 -6.35
N LEU A 82 0.23 -8.34 -6.97
CA LEU A 82 0.98 -8.81 -8.13
C LEU A 82 1.89 -10.00 -7.76
N CYS A 83 2.59 -9.91 -6.63
CA CYS A 83 3.44 -11.00 -6.14
C CYS A 83 2.61 -12.22 -5.74
N GLU A 84 1.49 -12.01 -5.04
CA GLU A 84 0.54 -13.08 -4.69
C GLU A 84 0.05 -13.81 -5.95
N HIS A 85 -0.35 -13.07 -6.99
CA HIS A 85 -0.81 -13.65 -8.24
C HIS A 85 0.28 -14.51 -8.91
N ALA A 86 1.52 -14.01 -8.96
CA ALA A 86 2.65 -14.77 -9.51
C ALA A 86 2.94 -16.07 -8.72
N LEU A 87 2.86 -16.03 -7.39
CA LEU A 87 3.07 -17.22 -6.54
C LEU A 87 1.94 -18.24 -6.66
N VAL A 88 0.69 -17.77 -6.68
CA VAL A 88 -0.49 -18.64 -6.88
C VAL A 88 -0.46 -19.27 -8.25
N GLU A 89 -0.11 -18.52 -9.30
CA GLU A 89 0.01 -19.06 -10.64
C GLU A 89 1.09 -20.15 -10.70
N ARG A 90 2.26 -19.86 -10.12
CA ARG A 90 3.34 -20.86 -10.02
C ARG A 90 2.85 -22.12 -9.31
N ALA A 91 2.16 -21.99 -8.18
CA ALA A 91 1.66 -23.12 -7.41
C ALA A 91 0.56 -23.92 -8.14
N ALA A 92 -0.29 -23.24 -8.93
CA ALA A 92 -1.36 -23.88 -9.69
C ALA A 92 -0.86 -24.63 -10.94
N HIS A 93 0.22 -24.14 -11.57
CA HIS A 93 0.74 -24.69 -12.82
C HIS A 93 2.04 -25.51 -12.67
N HIS A 94 2.64 -25.57 -11.49
CA HIS A 94 3.67 -26.58 -11.18
C HIS A 94 3.02 -27.92 -10.79
N ARG A 95 3.04 -28.86 -11.74
CA ARG A 95 3.41 -30.25 -11.44
C ARG A 95 4.94 -30.36 -11.43
#